data_AF-A0A0E4A1N3-F1
#
_entry.id   AF-A0A0E4A1N3-F1
#
_cell.length_a   1.000
_cell.length_b   1.000
_cell.length_c   1.000
_cell.angle_alpha   90.00
_cell.angle_beta   90.00
_cell.angle_gamma   90.00
#
_symmetry.space_group_name_H-M   'P 1'
#
loop_
_entity.id
_entity.type
_entity.pdbx_description
1 polymer ?
#
loop_
_entity_poly.entity_id
_entity_poly.type
_entity_poly.pdbx_seq_one_letter_code
_entity_poly.pdbx_strand_id
1 'polypeptide(L)' 'MARFDEVKNLVMSLEGDFEKFYEKNNQAAGTRVRKGMQDLKTLAQEIRSEVQNAKNSAA' A
#
# COMPACT_ATOMS: atom_id res chain seq x y z
N MET A 1 -11.93 -10.06 4.26
CA MET A 1 -12.31 -8.75 3.68
C MET A 1 -11.49 -7.63 4.29
N ALA A 2 -11.39 -7.50 5.62
CA ALA A 2 -10.61 -6.44 6.29
C ALA A 2 -9.21 -6.14 5.67
N ARG A 3 -8.34 -7.15 5.53
CA ARG A 3 -7.00 -6.96 4.91
C ARG A 3 -7.04 -6.51 3.45
N PHE A 4 -8.03 -6.95 2.68
CA PHE A 4 -8.22 -6.51 1.30
C PHE A 4 -8.65 -5.04 1.25
N ASP A 5 -9.58 -4.65 2.13
CA ASP A 5 -10.06 -3.27 2.22
C ASP A 5 -8.94 -2.32 2.66
N GLU A 6 -8.05 -2.72 3.56
CA GLU A 6 -6.87 -1.95 3.96
C GLU A 6 -5.94 -1.65 2.76
N VAL A 7 -5.60 -2.67 1.98
CA VAL A 7 -4.76 -2.51 0.79
C VAL A 7 -5.45 -1.60 -0.22
N LYS A 8 -6.74 -1.83 -0.49
CA LYS A 8 -7.52 -1.03 -1.43
C LYS A 8 -7.57 0.44 -1.00
N ASN A 9 -7.88 0.71 0.27
CA ASN A 9 -8.00 2.06 0.79
C ASN A 9 -6.67 2.81 0.71
N LEU A 10 -5.55 2.15 1.01
CA LEU A 10 -4.22 2.76 0.88
C LEU A 10 -3.94 3.16 -0.58
N VAL A 11 -4.19 2.26 -1.54
CA VAL A 11 -3.99 2.57 -2.97
C VAL A 11 -4.89 3.72 -3.42
N MET A 12 -6.19 3.68 -3.08
CA MET A 12 -7.14 4.72 -3.46
C MET A 12 -6.78 6.08 -2.85
N SER A 13 -6.24 6.11 -1.63
CA SER A 13 -5.81 7.37 -0.99
C SER A 13 -4.66 8.07 -1.73
N LEU A 14 -3.90 7.34 -2.56
CA LEU A 14 -2.72 7.86 -3.26
C LEU A 14 -3.03 8.35 -4.68
N GLU A 15 -4.23 8.04 -5.22
CA GLU A 15 -4.62 8.36 -6.61
C GLU A 15 -4.39 9.83 -6.96
N GLY A 16 -4.88 10.75 -6.13
CA GLY A 16 -4.71 12.19 -6.39
C GLY A 16 -3.26 12.68 -6.29
N ASP A 17 -2.41 12.01 -5.51
CA ASP A 17 -0.98 12.33 -5.46
C ASP A 17 -0.22 11.75 -6.66
N PHE A 18 -0.67 10.60 -7.19
CA PHE A 18 -0.16 10.04 -8.44
C PHE A 18 -0.43 10.97 -9.63
N GLU A 19 -1.67 11.45 -9.79
CA GLU A 19 -2.03 12.41 -10.84
C GLU A 19 -1.18 13.69 -10.73
N LYS A 20 -1.11 14.28 -9.53
CA LYS A 20 -0.31 15.50 -9.29
C LYS A 20 1.18 15.30 -9.58
N PHE A 21 1.73 14.13 -9.26
CA PHE A 21 3.14 13.86 -9.50
C PHE A 21 3.43 13.63 -10.99
N TYR A 22 2.70 12.71 -11.65
CA TYR A 22 2.99 12.30 -13.02
C TYR A 22 2.54 13.30 -14.07
N GLU A 23 1.42 14.00 -13.87
CA GLU A 23 0.90 14.94 -14.86
C GLU A 23 1.37 16.37 -14.60
N LYS A 24 1.52 16.74 -13.32
CA LYS A 24 1.78 18.13 -12.89
C LYS A 24 3.18 18.34 -12.32
N ASN A 25 4.06 17.32 -12.39
CA ASN A 25 5.44 17.35 -11.87
C ASN A 25 5.58 17.82 -10.41
N ASN A 26 4.55 17.60 -9.58
CA ASN A 26 4.51 18.08 -8.21
C ASN A 26 5.43 17.25 -7.29
N GLN A 27 6.56 17.82 -6.87
CA GLN A 27 7.58 17.15 -6.06
C GLN A 27 7.09 16.74 -4.65
N ALA A 28 6.20 17.54 -4.04
CA ALA A 28 5.62 17.21 -2.74
C ALA A 28 4.67 16.00 -2.84
N ALA A 29 3.90 15.92 -3.93
CA ALA A 29 3.09 14.74 -4.24
C ALA A 29 3.96 13.51 -4.47
N GLY A 30 5.09 13.64 -5.19
CA GLY A 30 6.07 12.56 -5.36
C GLY A 30 6.62 12.03 -4.03
N THR A 31 6.86 12.92 -3.06
CA THR A 31 7.29 12.51 -1.71
C THR A 31 6.22 11.70 -0.99
N ARG A 32 4.95 12.09 -1.12
CA ARG A 32 3.81 11.36 -0.54
C ARG A 32 3.57 10.02 -1.23
N VAL A 33 3.60 9.95 -2.56
CA VAL A 33 3.54 8.70 -3.33
C VAL A 33 4.63 7.74 -2.87
N ARG A 34 5.89 8.19 -2.79
CA ARG A 34 7.00 7.33 -2.36
C ARG A 34 6.79 6.78 -0.95
N LYS A 35 6.32 7.61 -0.01
CA LYS A 35 6.01 7.16 1.35
C LYS A 35 4.85 6.17 1.37
N GLY A 36 3.75 6.48 0.68
CA GLY A 36 2.59 5.58 0.58
C GLY A 36 2.93 4.23 -0.07
N MET A 37 3.82 4.20 -1.05
CA MET A 37 4.33 2.95 -1.63
C MET A 37 5.21 2.16 -0.66
N GLN A 38 5.96 2.85 0.20
CA GLN A 38 6.71 2.19 1.27
C GLN A 38 5.77 1.56 2.31
N ASP A 39 4.69 2.26 2.66
CA ASP A 39 3.67 1.76 3.58
C ASP A 39 2.92 0.55 2.96
N LEU A 40 2.61 0.60 1.65
CA LEU A 40 2.00 -0.51 0.92
C LEU A 40 2.89 -1.75 0.91
N LYS A 41 4.20 -1.58 0.69
CA LYS A 41 5.16 -2.67 0.74
C LYS A 41 5.15 -3.35 2.12
N THR A 42 5.12 -2.56 3.20
CA THR A 42 5.08 -3.07 4.57
C THR A 42 3.78 -3.84 4.81
N LEU A 43 2.63 -3.24 4.51
CA LEU A 43 1.31 -3.87 4.67
C LEU A 43 1.22 -5.20 3.90
N ALA A 44 1.68 -5.22 2.64
CA ALA A 44 1.68 -6.44 1.84
C ALA A 44 2.56 -7.54 2.46
N GLN A 45 3.71 -7.18 3.03
CA GLN A 45 4.61 -8.13 3.69
C GLN A 45 4.01 -8.69 4.99
N GLU A 46 3.31 -7.85 5.77
CA GLU A 46 2.59 -8.28 6.96
C GLU A 46 1.50 -9.29 6.60
N ILE A 47 0.62 -8.95 5.65
CA ILE A 47 -0.46 -9.84 5.19
C ILE A 47 0.10 -11.17 4.68
N ARG A 48 1.19 -11.14 3.89
CA ARG A 48 1.84 -12.37 3.42
C ARG A 48 2.31 -13.24 4.59
N SER A 49 2.95 -12.62 5.59
CA SER A 49 3.51 -13.32 6.74
C SER A 49 2.39 -13.94 7.58
N GLU A 50 1.27 -13.23 7.77
CA GLU A 50 0.06 -13.75 8.43
C GLU A 50 -0.50 -14.99 7.73
N VAL A 51 -0.67 -14.92 6.41
CA VAL A 51 -1.16 -16.06 5.61
C VAL A 51 -0.22 -17.26 5.72
N GLN A 52 1.09 -17.03 5.63
CA GLN A 52 2.08 -18.08 5.76
C GLN A 52 2.05 -18.73 7.15
N ASN A 53 1.94 -17.92 8.21
CA ASN A 53 1.86 -18.41 9.59
C ASN A 53 0.56 -19.21 9.80
N ALA A 54 -0.58 -18.70 9.32
CA ALA A 54 -1.85 -19.42 9.40
C ALA A 54 -1.79 -20.78 8.70
N LYS A 55 -1.15 -20.86 7.53
CA LYS A 55 -0.91 -22.12 6.82
C LYS A 55 -0.02 -23.06 7.64
N ASN A 56 1.04 -22.56 8.25
CA ASN A 56 1.97 -23.37 9.03
C ASN A 56 1.40 -23.83 10.38
N SER A 57 0.50 -23.06 10.99
CA SER A 57 -0.16 -23.40 12.26
C SER A 57 -1.38 -24.32 12.09
N ALA A 58 -1.91 -24.42 10.87
CA ALA A 58 -2.96 -25.38 10.51
C ALA A 58 -2.39 -26.73 10.05
N ALA A 59 -1.06 -26.88 10.01
CA ALA A 59 -0.33 -28.11 9.72
C ALA A 59 0.16 -28.75 11.03
#